data_AF-R0P3L7-F1
#
_entry.id   AF-R0P3L7-F1
#
_cell.length_a   1.000
_cell.length_b   1.000
_cell.length_c   1.000
_cell.angle_alpha   90.00
_cell.angle_beta   90.00
_cell.angle_gamma   90.00
#
_symmetry.space_group_name_H-M   'P 1'
#
loop_
_entity.id
_entity.type
_entity.pdbx_description
1 polymer ?
#
loop_
_entity_poly.entity_id
_entity_poly.type
_entity_poly.pdbx_seq_one_letter_code
_entity_poly.pdbx_strand_id
1 'polypeptide(L)'
;SQNKWEKINGVWYYFDKIGIMSSNQWQGNYYLKSSGAMADNEWIFDKNYNSWFFLKRGGMYASKEWIGAYYLKAGGYMAKKEWIYDDTYKAHYYLDDNGHYVSGTYKIDGKDHLFHKNGQWISEVSKEVGFVKGQYSKTIFLDPGHGGRDSGAYYYNVAEKDLNMQVYRKLRKKLEELGYKVLTSRDSDIDVDFVTERSRMVNKTNSDIFISIHFNATGSAYSRASGIQTYSYSDDPDYPSKINPYWHNHPDRMSESKRLAAAIHSSLLAETGAKDAGLLERSFAVLRETAKPAVLLELGYIDNFAENQQIRDSHYQDKLVAGIVKGIQKYYAGK
;
A
#
# COMPACT_ATOMS: atom_id res chain seq x y z
N SER A 1 -11.51 -51.12 21.95
CA SER A 1 -11.37 -49.68 22.22
C SER A 1 -10.60 -49.07 21.07
N GLN A 2 -10.71 -47.77 20.83
CA GLN A 2 -9.56 -46.94 20.44
C GLN A 2 -10.08 -45.55 20.06
N ASN A 3 -9.68 -44.54 20.83
CA ASN A 3 -9.71 -43.14 20.46
C ASN A 3 -8.89 -42.92 19.17
N LYS A 4 -9.43 -43.24 17.99
CA LYS A 4 -8.67 -43.34 16.74
C LYS A 4 -9.37 -42.68 15.57
N TRP A 5 -8.54 -42.25 14.63
CA TRP A 5 -8.96 -41.89 13.28
C TRP A 5 -8.97 -43.13 12.39
N GLU A 6 -9.98 -43.25 11.54
CA GLU A 6 -10.11 -44.33 10.57
C GLU A 6 -10.56 -43.77 9.21
N LYS A 7 -9.94 -44.25 8.13
CA LYS A 7 -10.25 -43.81 6.77
C LYS A 7 -11.09 -44.86 6.07
N ILE A 8 -12.33 -44.54 5.77
CA ILE A 8 -13.31 -45.45 5.17
C ILE A 8 -13.70 -44.87 3.82
N ASN A 9 -13.47 -45.62 2.73
CA ASN A 9 -13.74 -45.18 1.36
C ASN A 9 -13.14 -43.80 1.02
N GLY A 10 -11.96 -43.51 1.55
CA GLY A 10 -11.26 -42.25 1.30
C GLY A 10 -11.62 -41.09 2.23
N VAL A 11 -12.62 -41.24 3.10
CA VAL A 11 -13.09 -40.21 4.04
C VAL A 11 -12.63 -40.54 5.46
N TRP A 12 -12.20 -39.53 6.21
CA TRP A 12 -11.76 -39.71 7.60
C TRP A 12 -12.92 -39.59 8.59
N TYR A 13 -12.90 -40.46 9.59
CA TYR A 13 -13.84 -40.53 10.71
C TYR A 13 -13.05 -40.70 12.01
N TYR A 14 -13.63 -40.28 13.14
CA TYR A 14 -13.07 -40.54 14.46
C TYR A 14 -14.02 -41.39 15.30
N PHE A 15 -13.46 -42.37 16.00
CA PHE A 15 -14.18 -43.23 16.92
C PHE A 15 -13.63 -43.05 18.33
N ASP A 16 -14.54 -42.95 19.31
CA ASP A 16 -14.18 -42.78 20.71
C ASP A 16 -13.71 -44.10 21.36
N LYS A 17 -13.41 -44.06 22.67
CA LYS A 17 -12.99 -45.24 23.45
C LYS A 17 -13.96 -46.43 23.34
N ILE A 18 -15.24 -46.10 23.14
CA ILE A 18 -16.41 -46.92 22.80
C ILE A 18 -16.34 -47.76 21.54
N GLY A 19 -15.72 -47.17 20.52
CA GLY A 19 -16.01 -47.46 19.11
C GLY A 19 -17.22 -46.68 18.55
N ILE A 20 -17.72 -45.64 19.24
CA ILE A 20 -18.80 -44.80 18.73
C ILE A 20 -18.22 -43.71 17.82
N MET A 21 -18.81 -43.57 16.62
CA MET A 21 -18.42 -42.54 15.66
C MET A 21 -18.81 -41.15 16.17
N SER A 22 -17.82 -40.26 16.23
CA SER A 22 -18.01 -38.87 16.61
C SER A 22 -18.65 -38.07 15.47
N SER A 23 -19.56 -37.13 15.81
CA SER A 23 -20.23 -36.26 14.84
C SER A 23 -20.67 -34.94 15.48
N ASN A 24 -20.83 -33.90 14.66
CA ASN A 24 -21.16 -32.52 15.06
C ASN A 24 -20.24 -31.94 16.15
N GLN A 25 -18.96 -32.31 16.16
CA GLN A 25 -18.02 -31.89 17.19
C GLN A 25 -16.60 -31.76 16.68
N TRP A 26 -15.80 -31.00 17.42
CA TRP A 26 -14.37 -30.88 17.21
C TRP A 26 -13.63 -32.08 17.78
N GLN A 27 -12.61 -32.53 17.05
CA GLN A 27 -11.61 -33.47 17.51
C GLN A 27 -10.23 -32.85 17.28
N GLY A 28 -9.69 -32.19 18.30
CA GLY A 28 -8.49 -31.36 18.15
C GLY A 28 -8.75 -30.24 17.13
N ASN A 29 -7.94 -30.20 16.06
CA ASN A 29 -8.03 -29.16 15.02
C ASN A 29 -8.96 -29.51 13.86
N TYR A 30 -9.72 -30.60 13.98
CA TYR A 30 -10.58 -31.14 12.92
C TYR A 30 -12.04 -31.09 13.36
N TYR A 31 -12.95 -30.87 12.43
CA TYR A 31 -14.38 -30.92 12.69
C TYR A 31 -15.03 -32.13 12.05
N LEU A 32 -15.89 -32.83 12.79
CA LEU A 32 -16.69 -33.94 12.28
C LEU A 32 -18.11 -33.47 12.05
N LYS A 33 -18.58 -33.62 10.81
CA LYS A 33 -19.91 -33.20 10.37
C LYS A 33 -20.99 -34.09 10.96
N SER A 34 -22.26 -33.79 10.66
CA SER A 34 -23.40 -34.60 11.11
C SER A 34 -23.33 -36.07 10.65
N SER A 35 -22.70 -36.32 9.51
CA SER A 35 -22.43 -37.68 9.00
C SER A 35 -21.24 -38.38 9.69
N GLY A 36 -20.54 -37.71 10.61
CA GLY A 36 -19.29 -38.17 11.21
C GLY A 36 -18.06 -38.01 10.31
N ALA A 37 -18.25 -37.67 9.03
CA ALA A 37 -17.15 -37.39 8.13
C ALA A 37 -16.40 -36.13 8.57
N MET A 38 -15.08 -36.19 8.55
CA MET A 38 -14.21 -35.04 8.74
C MET A 38 -14.47 -34.01 7.63
N ALA A 39 -14.68 -32.76 8.03
CA ALA A 39 -14.75 -31.65 7.09
C ALA A 39 -13.37 -31.44 6.41
N ASP A 40 -13.37 -31.24 5.10
CA ASP A 40 -12.14 -31.10 4.30
C ASP A 40 -12.34 -30.08 3.19
N ASN A 41 -11.53 -29.02 3.20
CA ASN A 41 -11.58 -27.92 2.24
C ASN A 41 -12.98 -27.27 2.12
N GLU A 42 -13.62 -26.99 3.26
CA GLU A 42 -14.99 -26.47 3.32
C GLU A 42 -15.21 -25.54 4.52
N TRP A 43 -16.23 -24.68 4.40
CA TRP A 43 -16.71 -23.83 5.50
C TRP A 43 -17.69 -24.60 6.38
N ILE A 44 -17.55 -24.45 7.70
CA ILE A 44 -18.45 -25.01 8.70
C ILE A 44 -18.90 -23.91 9.65
N PHE A 45 -20.20 -23.85 9.91
CA PHE A 45 -20.76 -23.02 10.97
C PHE A 45 -20.95 -23.86 12.23
N ASP A 46 -20.26 -23.50 13.30
CA ASP A 46 -20.44 -24.13 14.60
C ASP A 46 -21.35 -23.27 15.49
N LYS A 47 -22.52 -23.82 15.83
CA LYS A 47 -23.53 -23.15 16.66
C LYS A 47 -23.07 -22.93 18.09
N ASN A 48 -22.19 -23.78 18.63
CA ASN A 48 -21.68 -23.62 19.99
C ASN A 48 -20.82 -22.37 20.13
N TYR A 49 -20.09 -22.05 19.06
CA TYR A 49 -19.24 -20.86 18.98
C TYR A 49 -19.90 -19.68 18.26
N ASN A 50 -21.09 -19.90 17.67
CA ASN A 50 -21.81 -18.93 16.83
C ASN A 50 -20.90 -18.27 15.77
N SER A 51 -20.04 -19.09 15.15
CA SER A 51 -19.00 -18.63 14.24
C SER A 51 -18.75 -19.59 13.09
N TRP A 52 -18.24 -19.03 12.00
CA TRP A 52 -17.76 -19.78 10.85
C TRP A 52 -16.29 -20.16 11.04
N PHE A 53 -15.95 -21.34 10.57
CA PHE A 53 -14.60 -21.90 10.49
C PHE A 53 -14.37 -22.40 9.08
N PHE A 54 -13.13 -22.32 8.60
CA PHE A 54 -12.74 -22.95 7.35
C PHE A 54 -11.81 -24.12 7.64
N LEU A 55 -12.16 -25.32 7.20
CA LEU A 55 -11.29 -26.49 7.28
C LEU A 55 -10.52 -26.58 5.98
N LYS A 56 -9.19 -26.49 6.07
CA LYS A 56 -8.30 -26.53 4.90
C LYS A 56 -8.28 -27.93 4.30
N ARG A 57 -7.65 -28.07 3.15
CA ARG A 57 -7.30 -29.39 2.60
C ARG A 57 -6.44 -30.16 3.61
N GLY A 58 -6.83 -31.39 3.92
CA GLY A 58 -6.31 -32.18 5.02
C GLY A 58 -7.08 -32.03 6.34
N GLY A 59 -8.13 -31.21 6.39
CA GLY A 59 -9.13 -31.13 7.46
C GLY A 59 -8.80 -30.25 8.67
N MET A 60 -7.59 -29.72 8.78
CA MET A 60 -7.25 -28.79 9.88
C MET A 60 -7.92 -27.43 9.67
N TYR A 61 -8.45 -26.82 10.73
CA TYR A 61 -8.98 -25.47 10.63
C TYR A 61 -7.89 -24.43 10.27
N ALA A 62 -8.27 -23.43 9.48
CA ALA A 62 -7.45 -22.27 9.17
C ALA A 62 -7.35 -21.34 10.39
N SER A 63 -6.17 -20.79 10.68
CA SER A 63 -5.93 -19.97 11.88
C SER A 63 -4.86 -18.92 11.65
N LYS A 64 -5.16 -17.68 12.02
CA LYS A 64 -4.34 -16.48 11.77
C LYS A 64 -3.97 -16.34 10.28
N GLU A 65 -4.95 -16.58 9.41
CA GLU A 65 -4.74 -16.56 7.96
C GLU A 65 -5.99 -16.12 7.22
N TRP A 66 -5.80 -15.66 5.98
CA TRP A 66 -6.86 -15.28 5.07
C TRP A 66 -7.35 -16.46 4.24
N ILE A 67 -8.67 -16.58 4.09
CA ILE A 67 -9.33 -17.46 3.13
C ILE A 67 -10.20 -16.58 2.22
N GLY A 68 -9.67 -16.25 1.04
CA GLY A 68 -10.29 -15.23 0.19
C GLY A 68 -10.34 -13.87 0.91
N ALA A 69 -11.55 -13.31 1.06
CA ALA A 69 -11.76 -12.04 1.73
C ALA A 69 -12.01 -12.14 3.25
N TYR A 70 -11.95 -13.34 3.81
CA TYR A 70 -12.24 -13.61 5.22
C TYR A 70 -10.96 -13.88 6.00
N TYR A 71 -10.88 -13.39 7.24
CA TYR A 71 -9.77 -13.68 8.13
C TYR A 71 -10.19 -14.62 9.26
N LEU A 72 -9.43 -15.70 9.45
CA LEU A 72 -9.65 -16.66 10.53
C LEU A 72 -8.68 -16.33 11.65
N LYS A 73 -9.21 -16.01 12.83
CA LYS A 73 -8.44 -15.60 14.00
C LYS A 73 -7.73 -16.78 14.66
N ALA A 74 -6.99 -16.50 15.72
CA ALA A 74 -6.48 -17.56 16.60
C ALA A 74 -7.64 -18.44 17.10
N GLY A 75 -7.49 -19.76 16.96
CA GLY A 75 -8.57 -20.72 17.28
C GLY A 75 -9.57 -20.96 16.14
N GLY A 76 -9.37 -20.34 14.98
CA GLY A 76 -10.11 -20.64 13.74
C GLY A 76 -11.42 -19.90 13.54
N TYR A 77 -11.82 -19.04 14.49
CA TYR A 77 -13.02 -18.22 14.37
C TYR A 77 -12.89 -17.20 13.24
N MET A 78 -13.87 -17.14 12.34
CA MET A 78 -13.95 -16.07 11.35
C MET A 78 -14.19 -14.72 12.04
N ALA A 79 -13.36 -13.74 11.71
CA ALA A 79 -13.55 -12.36 12.14
C ALA A 79 -14.77 -11.74 11.45
N LYS A 80 -15.57 -10.97 12.20
CA LYS A 80 -16.71 -10.21 11.65
C LYS A 80 -16.98 -8.98 12.51
N LYS A 81 -17.32 -7.86 11.87
CA LYS A 81 -17.60 -6.57 12.53
C LYS A 81 -16.51 -6.16 13.52
N GLU A 82 -15.25 -6.33 13.11
CA GLU A 82 -14.12 -6.06 14.00
C GLU A 82 -12.88 -5.65 13.22
N TRP A 83 -11.99 -4.94 13.92
CA TRP A 83 -10.65 -4.67 13.43
C TRP A 83 -9.74 -5.87 13.66
N ILE A 84 -8.90 -6.16 12.67
CA ILE A 84 -7.78 -7.09 12.83
C ILE A 84 -6.47 -6.38 12.50
N TYR A 85 -5.39 -6.87 13.10
CA TYR A 85 -4.03 -6.55 12.68
C TYR A 85 -3.41 -7.82 12.12
N ASP A 86 -2.94 -7.76 10.88
CA ASP A 86 -2.25 -8.87 10.23
C ASP A 86 -0.73 -8.67 10.34
N ASP A 87 -0.07 -9.60 11.03
CA ASP A 87 1.37 -9.57 11.27
C ASP A 87 2.21 -9.85 10.01
N THR A 88 1.65 -10.53 9.01
CA THR A 88 2.33 -10.83 7.75
C THR A 88 2.38 -9.59 6.88
N TYR A 89 1.26 -8.88 6.76
CA TYR A 89 1.15 -7.67 5.95
C TYR A 89 1.49 -6.39 6.71
N LYS A 90 1.65 -6.47 8.04
CA LYS A 90 1.89 -5.32 8.94
C LYS A 90 0.85 -4.21 8.76
N ALA A 91 -0.40 -4.61 8.59
CA ALA A 91 -1.50 -3.72 8.26
C ALA A 91 -2.76 -4.04 9.09
N HIS A 92 -3.55 -3.00 9.33
CA HIS A 92 -4.89 -3.15 9.89
C HIS A 92 -5.91 -3.41 8.79
N TYR A 93 -6.94 -4.19 9.12
CA TYR A 93 -8.10 -4.43 8.26
C TYR A 93 -9.36 -4.35 9.11
N TYR A 94 -10.49 -4.09 8.49
CA TYR A 94 -11.79 -4.18 9.14
C TYR A 94 -12.66 -5.17 8.38
N LEU A 95 -13.31 -6.07 9.11
CA LEU A 95 -14.23 -7.06 8.55
C LEU A 95 -15.66 -6.56 8.76
N ASP A 96 -16.48 -6.60 7.71
CA ASP A 96 -17.89 -6.23 7.78
C ASP A 96 -18.73 -7.24 8.58
N ASP A 97 -20.05 -6.99 8.65
CA ASP A 97 -20.98 -7.87 9.38
C ASP A 97 -21.03 -9.30 8.79
N ASN A 98 -20.62 -9.48 7.53
CA ASN A 98 -20.53 -10.78 6.85
C ASN A 98 -19.14 -11.42 6.97
N GLY A 99 -18.15 -10.70 7.53
CA GLY A 99 -16.77 -11.17 7.71
C GLY A 99 -15.84 -10.88 6.53
N HIS A 100 -16.29 -10.14 5.51
CA HIS A 100 -15.41 -9.73 4.41
C HIS A 100 -14.59 -8.51 4.81
N TYR A 101 -13.32 -8.45 4.40
CA TYR A 101 -12.60 -7.19 4.51
C TYR A 101 -13.29 -6.09 3.70
N VAL A 102 -13.34 -4.88 4.25
CA VAL A 102 -13.87 -3.71 3.55
C VAL A 102 -12.80 -3.05 2.68
N SER A 103 -13.21 -2.34 1.63
CA SER A 103 -12.30 -1.57 0.76
C SER A 103 -12.87 -0.20 0.43
N GLY A 104 -12.05 0.73 -0.05
CA GLY A 104 -12.49 2.10 -0.36
C GLY A 104 -12.83 2.90 0.90
N THR A 105 -13.87 3.74 0.83
CA THR A 105 -14.35 4.49 2.01
C THR A 105 -15.45 3.70 2.70
N TYR A 106 -15.28 3.39 3.99
CA TYR A 106 -16.23 2.62 4.79
C TYR A 106 -16.42 3.26 6.16
N LYS A 107 -17.67 3.27 6.66
CA LYS A 107 -18.02 3.93 7.93
C LYS A 107 -17.94 2.94 9.10
N ILE A 108 -17.14 3.27 10.11
CA ILE A 108 -16.93 2.47 11.33
C ILE A 108 -17.14 3.40 12.51
N ASP A 109 -18.05 3.04 13.43
CA ASP A 109 -18.38 3.83 14.62
C ASP A 109 -18.65 5.32 14.33
N GLY A 110 -19.36 5.59 13.22
CA GLY A 110 -19.73 6.94 12.78
C GLY A 110 -18.65 7.70 12.02
N LYS A 111 -17.43 7.18 11.94
CA LYS A 111 -16.28 7.79 11.26
C LYS A 111 -16.04 7.13 9.91
N ASP A 112 -15.66 7.91 8.90
CA ASP A 112 -15.28 7.35 7.61
C ASP A 112 -13.81 6.94 7.65
N HIS A 113 -13.51 5.73 7.21
CA HIS A 113 -12.16 5.18 7.11
C HIS A 113 -11.86 4.85 5.65
N LEU A 114 -10.61 5.04 5.26
CA LEU A 114 -10.11 4.74 3.92
C LEU A 114 -9.30 3.45 3.93
N PHE A 115 -9.54 2.59 2.95
CA PHE A 115 -8.90 1.29 2.76
C PHE A 115 -8.44 1.12 1.31
N HIS A 116 -7.33 0.43 1.12
CA HIS A 116 -6.87 -0.07 -0.18
C HIS A 116 -7.84 -1.12 -0.75
N LYS A 117 -7.72 -1.43 -2.04
CA LYS A 117 -8.54 -2.46 -2.72
C LYS A 117 -8.39 -3.87 -2.12
N ASN A 118 -7.22 -4.17 -1.56
CA ASN A 118 -6.92 -5.43 -0.88
C ASN A 118 -7.38 -5.43 0.60
N GLY A 119 -8.03 -4.36 1.06
CA GLY A 119 -8.60 -4.25 2.41
C GLY A 119 -7.70 -3.65 3.48
N GLN A 120 -6.45 -3.31 3.15
CA GLN A 120 -5.55 -2.68 4.10
C GLN A 120 -6.02 -1.27 4.45
N TRP A 121 -6.08 -0.96 5.73
CA TRP A 121 -6.46 0.36 6.22
C TRP A 121 -5.37 1.40 5.97
N ILE A 122 -5.79 2.59 5.55
CA ILE A 122 -4.93 3.73 5.25
C ILE A 122 -5.01 4.76 6.38
N SER A 123 -6.20 5.31 6.60
CA SER A 123 -6.43 6.32 7.63
C SER A 123 -7.92 6.48 7.94
N GLU A 124 -8.25 7.16 9.03
CA GLU A 124 -9.53 7.86 9.13
C GLU A 124 -9.56 8.97 8.05
N VAL A 125 -10.72 9.22 7.46
CA VAL A 125 -10.89 10.27 6.46
C VAL A 125 -10.79 11.63 7.15
N SER A 126 -9.88 12.46 6.64
CA SER A 126 -9.71 13.84 7.09
C SER A 126 -10.94 14.67 6.72
N LYS A 127 -11.37 15.51 7.67
CA LYS A 127 -12.37 16.56 7.41
C LYS A 127 -11.79 17.73 6.61
N GLU A 128 -10.46 17.86 6.61
CA GLU A 128 -9.72 18.86 5.86
C GLU A 128 -9.29 18.29 4.51
N VAL A 129 -9.71 18.95 3.43
CA VAL A 129 -9.46 18.50 2.04
C VAL A 129 -8.10 18.98 1.51
N GLY A 130 -7.55 20.06 2.06
CA GLY A 130 -6.30 20.69 1.62
C GLY A 130 -5.19 20.63 2.68
N PHE A 131 -4.45 21.72 2.80
CA PHE A 131 -3.41 21.90 3.81
C PHE A 131 -3.45 23.34 4.37
N VAL A 132 -2.89 23.54 5.56
CA VAL A 132 -2.70 24.85 6.15
C VAL A 132 -1.21 25.16 6.19
N LYS A 133 -0.80 26.26 5.56
CA LYS A 133 0.61 26.65 5.50
C LYS A 133 1.20 26.80 6.92
N GLY A 134 2.36 26.19 7.14
CA GLY A 134 3.07 26.22 8.42
C GLY A 134 2.50 25.30 9.51
N GLN A 135 1.41 24.56 9.24
CA GLN A 135 0.88 23.54 10.14
C GLN A 135 1.15 22.16 9.57
N TYR A 136 1.94 21.35 10.29
CA TYR A 136 2.38 20.04 9.83
C TYR A 136 2.01 18.96 10.84
N SER A 137 1.28 17.96 10.38
CA SER A 137 0.90 16.74 11.11
C SER A 137 2.01 15.70 11.15
N LYS A 138 3.13 15.93 10.45
CA LYS A 138 4.22 14.96 10.20
C LYS A 138 3.72 13.69 9.52
N THR A 139 2.67 13.80 8.72
CA THR A 139 2.12 12.69 7.92
C THR A 139 2.49 12.90 6.46
N ILE A 140 3.15 11.94 5.85
CA ILE A 140 3.66 12.01 4.47
C ILE A 140 2.95 10.95 3.64
N PHE A 141 2.45 11.32 2.47
CA PHE A 141 1.87 10.38 1.53
C PHE A 141 2.87 10.08 0.41
N LEU A 142 3.34 8.85 0.35
CA LEU A 142 4.25 8.39 -0.70
C LEU A 142 3.48 7.66 -1.80
N ASP A 143 3.89 7.86 -3.04
CA ASP A 143 3.22 7.27 -4.19
C ASP A 143 4.26 6.57 -5.07
N PRO A 144 4.54 5.27 -4.86
CA PRO A 144 5.35 4.52 -5.80
C PRO A 144 4.58 4.39 -7.12
N GLY A 145 5.08 5.04 -8.18
CA GLY A 145 4.46 5.09 -9.50
C GLY A 145 4.20 3.71 -10.09
N HIS A 146 3.28 3.62 -11.05
CA HIS A 146 2.90 2.38 -11.74
C HIS A 146 2.38 1.28 -10.80
N GLY A 147 2.48 0.00 -11.18
CA GLY A 147 2.04 -1.15 -10.40
C GLY A 147 0.97 -1.97 -11.11
N GLY A 148 0.89 -3.25 -10.77
CA GLY A 148 -0.01 -4.20 -11.40
C GLY A 148 0.36 -4.45 -12.86
N ARG A 149 -0.60 -4.22 -13.75
CA ARG A 149 -0.45 -4.37 -15.21
C ARG A 149 0.42 -3.26 -15.81
N ASP A 150 0.47 -2.11 -15.17
CA ASP A 150 1.35 -1.02 -15.58
C ASP A 150 2.76 -1.25 -15.01
N SER A 151 3.69 -1.67 -15.87
CA SER A 151 5.10 -1.85 -15.50
C SER A 151 5.86 -0.54 -15.33
N GLY A 152 5.32 0.57 -15.84
CA GLY A 152 6.13 1.72 -16.24
C GLY A 152 7.14 1.35 -17.32
N ALA A 153 8.22 2.12 -17.41
CA ALA A 153 9.31 1.82 -18.32
C ALA A 153 9.96 0.45 -17.99
N TYR A 154 10.31 -0.32 -19.03
CA TYR A 154 10.92 -1.64 -18.89
C TYR A 154 12.19 -1.73 -19.73
N TYR A 155 13.35 -1.77 -19.06
CA TYR A 155 14.67 -1.81 -19.70
C TYR A 155 15.62 -2.69 -18.89
N TYR A 156 16.52 -3.38 -19.60
CA TYR A 156 17.57 -4.22 -19.00
C TYR A 156 17.03 -5.22 -17.94
N ASN A 157 15.88 -5.82 -18.24
CA ASN A 157 15.12 -6.76 -17.39
C ASN A 157 14.68 -6.21 -16.04
N VAL A 158 14.36 -4.92 -15.99
CA VAL A 158 13.81 -4.26 -14.81
C VAL A 158 12.63 -3.41 -15.21
N ALA A 159 11.53 -3.57 -14.47
CA ALA A 159 10.38 -2.70 -14.55
C ALA A 159 10.53 -1.52 -13.57
N GLU A 160 10.15 -0.33 -14.01
CA GLU A 160 10.14 0.88 -13.19
C GLU A 160 9.31 0.70 -11.91
N LYS A 161 8.14 0.04 -12.01
CA LYS A 161 7.26 -0.23 -10.86
C LYS A 161 7.97 -0.95 -9.70
N ASP A 162 8.97 -1.77 -10.00
CA ASP A 162 9.74 -2.54 -9.02
C ASP A 162 10.80 -1.67 -8.35
N LEU A 163 11.49 -0.82 -9.12
CA LEU A 163 12.42 0.17 -8.57
C LEU A 163 11.70 1.21 -7.70
N ASN A 164 10.54 1.70 -8.15
CA ASN A 164 9.69 2.61 -7.38
C ASN A 164 9.32 2.00 -6.02
N MET A 165 8.94 0.72 -6.02
CA MET A 165 8.60 -0.01 -4.79
C MET A 165 9.81 -0.26 -3.88
N GLN A 166 11.00 -0.53 -4.44
CA GLN A 166 12.24 -0.67 -3.66
C GLN A 166 12.60 0.61 -2.93
N VAL A 167 12.64 1.74 -3.64
CA VAL A 167 12.94 3.06 -3.03
C VAL A 167 11.87 3.44 -2.02
N TYR A 168 10.58 3.25 -2.34
CA TYR A 168 9.48 3.49 -1.41
C TYR A 168 9.66 2.74 -0.09
N ARG A 169 9.98 1.44 -0.11
CA ARG A 169 10.14 0.64 1.11
C ARG A 169 11.27 1.16 1.99
N LYS A 170 12.41 1.50 1.39
CA LYS A 170 13.55 2.09 2.11
C LYS A 170 13.20 3.46 2.68
N LEU A 171 12.56 4.32 1.88
CA LEU A 171 12.13 5.65 2.29
C LEU A 171 11.11 5.61 3.43
N ARG A 172 10.08 4.77 3.30
CA ARG A 172 9.04 4.56 4.32
C ARG A 172 9.68 4.18 5.65
N LYS A 173 10.50 3.12 5.66
CA LYS A 173 11.21 2.68 6.86
C LYS A 173 11.99 3.83 7.49
N LYS A 174 12.75 4.59 6.69
CA LYS A 174 13.58 5.67 7.21
C LYS A 174 12.77 6.83 7.78
N LEU A 175 11.65 7.18 7.16
CA LEU A 175 10.74 8.22 7.64
C LEU A 175 10.03 7.79 8.93
N GLU A 176 9.56 6.54 9.01
CA GLU A 176 8.93 5.99 10.22
C GLU A 176 9.92 5.93 11.39
N GLU A 177 11.18 5.55 11.17
CA GLU A 177 12.26 5.63 12.17
C GLU A 177 12.49 7.05 12.71
N LEU A 178 12.20 8.08 11.90
CA LEU A 178 12.32 9.50 12.26
C LEU A 178 11.03 10.07 12.88
N GLY A 179 10.01 9.23 13.10
CA GLY A 179 8.75 9.61 13.73
C GLY A 179 7.74 10.26 12.79
N TYR A 180 7.91 10.14 11.47
CA TYR A 180 6.88 10.52 10.52
C TYR A 180 5.85 9.39 10.38
N LYS A 181 4.58 9.76 10.19
CA LYS A 181 3.56 8.81 9.74
C LYS A 181 3.62 8.71 8.22
N VAL A 182 3.75 7.50 7.68
CA VAL A 182 3.79 7.29 6.22
C VAL A 182 2.51 6.61 5.75
N LEU A 183 1.82 7.27 4.83
CA LEU A 183 0.70 6.73 4.06
C LEU A 183 1.17 6.44 2.63
N THR A 184 0.43 5.61 1.89
CA THR A 184 0.81 5.27 0.53
C THR A 184 -0.37 5.08 -0.41
N SER A 185 -0.14 5.23 -1.71
CA SER A 185 -1.10 4.80 -2.74
C SER A 185 -1.13 3.29 -2.92
N ARG A 186 0.03 2.62 -2.76
CA ARG A 186 0.18 1.16 -2.77
C ARG A 186 1.42 0.72 -1.99
N ASP A 187 1.35 -0.45 -1.38
CA ASP A 187 2.47 -1.14 -0.71
C ASP A 187 2.78 -2.53 -1.34
N SER A 188 1.96 -2.93 -2.31
CA SER A 188 2.09 -4.15 -3.13
C SER A 188 2.06 -3.85 -4.64
N ASP A 189 2.21 -4.88 -5.46
CA ASP A 189 2.15 -4.78 -6.93
C ASP A 189 0.70 -4.82 -7.43
N ILE A 190 0.01 -3.67 -7.36
CA ILE A 190 -1.40 -3.51 -7.73
C ILE A 190 -1.64 -2.29 -8.63
N ASP A 191 -2.69 -2.36 -9.45
CA ASP A 191 -3.16 -1.24 -10.27
C ASP A 191 -3.86 -0.17 -9.41
N VAL A 192 -3.31 1.04 -9.41
CA VAL A 192 -3.93 2.26 -8.86
C VAL A 192 -3.97 3.33 -9.95
N ASP A 193 -5.19 3.78 -10.29
CA ASP A 193 -5.42 4.79 -11.32
C ASP A 193 -4.66 6.08 -11.00
N PHE A 194 -3.76 6.48 -11.89
CA PHE A 194 -2.93 7.67 -11.72
C PHE A 194 -3.66 8.95 -12.12
N VAL A 195 -4.79 8.84 -12.83
CA VAL A 195 -5.53 10.03 -13.27
C VAL A 195 -6.27 10.67 -12.11
N THR A 196 -6.89 9.88 -11.23
CA THR A 196 -7.66 10.39 -10.10
C THR A 196 -7.45 9.62 -8.80
N GLU A 197 -7.34 8.29 -8.82
CA GLU A 197 -7.45 7.51 -7.58
C GLU A 197 -6.31 7.78 -6.59
N ARG A 198 -5.05 7.85 -7.06
CA ARG A 198 -3.90 8.20 -6.20
C ARG A 198 -4.13 9.53 -5.47
N SER A 199 -4.64 10.51 -6.19
CA SER A 199 -4.96 11.83 -5.65
C SER A 199 -6.21 11.82 -4.75
N ARG A 200 -7.25 11.04 -5.07
CA ARG A 200 -8.43 10.85 -4.19
C ARG A 200 -8.02 10.28 -2.84
N MET A 201 -7.11 9.32 -2.82
CA MET A 201 -6.61 8.71 -1.58
C MET A 201 -5.92 9.75 -0.70
N VAL A 202 -4.93 10.48 -1.24
CA VAL A 202 -4.19 11.47 -0.46
C VAL A 202 -5.07 12.64 -0.03
N ASN A 203 -6.01 13.10 -0.85
CA ASN A 203 -6.92 14.21 -0.54
C ASN A 203 -7.90 13.87 0.60
N LYS A 204 -8.14 12.59 0.88
CA LYS A 204 -8.95 12.12 2.01
C LYS A 204 -8.15 11.92 3.30
N THR A 205 -6.86 12.17 3.30
CA THR A 205 -5.99 11.94 4.48
C THR A 205 -5.60 13.27 5.12
N ASN A 206 -4.97 13.24 6.29
CA ASN A 206 -4.39 14.43 6.92
C ASN A 206 -2.90 14.63 6.54
N SER A 207 -2.39 13.97 5.50
CA SER A 207 -0.99 14.15 5.08
C SER A 207 -0.65 15.60 4.74
N ASP A 208 0.57 16.02 5.06
CA ASP A 208 1.07 17.36 4.79
C ASP A 208 1.52 17.52 3.34
N ILE A 209 2.11 16.45 2.79
CA ILE A 209 2.74 16.44 1.46
C ILE A 209 2.47 15.13 0.72
N PHE A 210 2.56 15.20 -0.60
CA PHE A 210 2.51 14.08 -1.54
C PHE A 210 3.82 13.98 -2.33
N ILE A 211 4.40 12.78 -2.40
CA ILE A 211 5.65 12.53 -3.13
C ILE A 211 5.46 11.30 -4.02
N SER A 212 5.39 11.51 -5.33
CA SER A 212 5.38 10.45 -6.32
C SER A 212 6.81 10.06 -6.72
N ILE A 213 7.09 8.76 -6.76
CA ILE A 213 8.43 8.18 -6.95
C ILE A 213 8.43 7.44 -8.30
N HIS A 214 9.32 7.86 -9.20
CA HIS A 214 9.46 7.37 -10.56
C HIS A 214 10.94 7.27 -11.00
N PHE A 215 11.16 6.58 -12.12
CA PHE A 215 12.41 6.63 -12.88
C PHE A 215 12.11 6.91 -14.35
N ASN A 216 12.89 7.81 -14.93
CA ASN A 216 12.60 8.37 -16.23
C ASN A 216 12.99 7.40 -17.35
N ALA A 217 12.39 7.57 -18.51
CA ALA A 217 12.84 6.97 -19.75
C ALA A 217 12.57 7.94 -20.91
N THR A 218 13.51 8.03 -21.84
CA THR A 218 13.34 8.74 -23.11
C THR A 218 12.55 7.95 -24.15
N GLY A 219 12.42 6.63 -23.95
CA GLY A 219 11.82 5.71 -24.92
C GLY A 219 12.82 5.16 -25.94
N SER A 220 14.11 5.49 -25.82
CA SER A 220 15.19 4.99 -26.67
C SER A 220 15.81 3.72 -26.09
N ALA A 221 16.13 2.75 -26.94
CA ALA A 221 16.85 1.54 -26.53
C ALA A 221 18.27 1.83 -25.97
N TYR A 222 18.87 2.97 -26.34
CA TYR A 222 20.23 3.37 -25.98
C TYR A 222 20.29 4.85 -25.60
N SER A 223 19.59 5.23 -24.53
CA SER A 223 19.59 6.61 -24.05
C SER A 223 20.95 7.00 -23.46
N ARG A 224 21.33 8.27 -23.67
CA ARG A 224 22.43 8.94 -22.95
C ARG A 224 21.91 9.99 -21.96
N ALA A 225 20.58 10.16 -21.87
CA ALA A 225 19.98 11.03 -20.88
C ALA A 225 20.32 10.50 -19.49
N SER A 226 20.60 11.42 -18.57
CA SER A 226 20.97 11.04 -17.21
C SER A 226 20.71 12.14 -16.21
N GLY A 227 20.53 11.74 -14.96
CA GLY A 227 20.35 12.64 -13.84
C GLY A 227 18.95 12.64 -13.26
N ILE A 228 18.80 13.42 -12.19
CA ILE A 228 17.57 13.50 -11.42
C ILE A 228 16.73 14.67 -11.93
N GLN A 229 15.43 14.43 -12.10
CA GLN A 229 14.44 15.50 -12.30
C GLN A 229 13.46 15.54 -11.13
N THR A 230 12.98 16.73 -10.82
CA THR A 230 11.94 16.91 -9.80
C THR A 230 10.89 17.84 -10.34
N TYR A 231 9.65 17.38 -10.34
CA TYR A 231 8.52 18.10 -10.89
C TYR A 231 7.63 18.63 -9.78
N SER A 232 7.27 19.91 -9.88
CA SER A 232 6.08 20.45 -9.24
C SER A 232 4.99 20.73 -10.27
N TYR A 233 3.79 21.06 -9.81
CA TYR A 233 2.66 21.36 -10.70
C TYR A 233 2.78 22.74 -11.36
N SER A 234 2.48 22.80 -12.67
CA SER A 234 2.16 24.03 -13.40
C SER A 234 0.77 23.93 -14.02
N ASP A 235 0.05 25.04 -14.07
CA ASP A 235 -1.23 25.13 -14.76
C ASP A 235 -1.09 24.88 -16.27
N ASP A 236 -2.05 24.18 -16.83
CA ASP A 236 -2.12 23.86 -18.27
C ASP A 236 -3.60 23.81 -18.67
N PRO A 237 -4.12 24.81 -19.40
CA PRO A 237 -5.53 24.90 -19.77
C PRO A 237 -6.05 23.71 -20.58
N ASP A 238 -5.16 22.99 -21.29
CA ASP A 238 -5.53 21.80 -22.06
C ASP A 238 -5.81 20.58 -21.16
N TYR A 239 -5.43 20.66 -19.88
CA TYR A 239 -5.60 19.60 -18.89
C TYR A 239 -6.29 20.13 -17.61
N PRO A 240 -7.57 20.50 -17.67
CA PRO A 240 -8.31 20.99 -16.51
C PRO A 240 -8.39 19.93 -15.40
N SER A 241 -8.42 20.39 -14.14
CA SER A 241 -8.56 19.51 -12.99
C SER A 241 -9.92 18.80 -12.99
N LYS A 242 -9.91 17.50 -12.67
CA LYS A 242 -11.12 16.66 -12.59
C LYS A 242 -11.71 16.59 -11.18
N ILE A 243 -10.87 16.60 -10.15
CA ILE A 243 -11.29 16.34 -8.76
C ILE A 243 -10.79 17.39 -7.77
N ASN A 244 -9.99 18.34 -8.23
CA ASN A 244 -9.33 19.35 -7.41
C ASN A 244 -9.51 20.79 -7.95
N PRO A 245 -10.74 21.23 -8.30
CA PRO A 245 -10.96 22.51 -8.97
C PRO A 245 -10.55 23.72 -8.14
N TYR A 246 -10.49 23.60 -6.80
CA TYR A 246 -10.07 24.71 -5.93
C TYR A 246 -8.56 24.74 -5.70
N TRP A 247 -7.95 23.62 -5.26
CA TRP A 247 -6.55 23.67 -4.85
C TRP A 247 -5.56 23.56 -6.00
N HIS A 248 -5.94 23.04 -7.18
CA HIS A 248 -4.97 22.81 -8.26
C HIS A 248 -4.19 24.09 -8.64
N ASN A 249 -4.87 25.24 -8.72
CA ASN A 249 -4.24 26.54 -9.01
C ASN A 249 -4.15 27.47 -7.78
N HIS A 250 -4.36 26.94 -6.56
CA HIS A 250 -4.29 27.77 -5.36
C HIS A 250 -2.84 28.23 -5.08
N PRO A 251 -2.60 29.54 -4.86
CA PRO A 251 -1.24 30.10 -4.78
C PRO A 251 -0.40 29.48 -3.66
N ASP A 252 -0.99 29.25 -2.48
CA ASP A 252 -0.26 28.62 -1.38
C ASP A 252 0.21 27.21 -1.73
N ARG A 253 -0.64 26.41 -2.39
CA ARG A 253 -0.28 25.05 -2.78
C ARG A 253 0.83 25.05 -3.82
N MET A 254 0.73 25.94 -4.82
CA MET A 254 1.75 26.08 -5.85
C MET A 254 3.09 26.51 -5.24
N SER A 255 3.07 27.52 -4.36
CA SER A 255 4.26 28.01 -3.66
C SER A 255 4.91 26.90 -2.82
N GLU A 256 4.12 26.18 -2.03
CA GLU A 256 4.65 25.12 -1.17
C GLU A 256 5.11 23.88 -1.95
N SER A 257 4.48 23.56 -3.08
CA SER A 257 4.94 22.49 -3.98
C SER A 257 6.30 22.83 -4.60
N LYS A 258 6.50 24.08 -5.03
CA LYS A 258 7.80 24.54 -5.55
C LYS A 258 8.88 24.54 -4.47
N ARG A 259 8.54 24.97 -3.24
CA ARG A 259 9.46 24.95 -2.09
C ARG A 259 9.86 23.52 -1.73
N LEU A 260 8.90 22.60 -1.68
CA LEU A 260 9.12 21.17 -1.45
C LEU A 260 10.02 20.58 -2.55
N ALA A 261 9.70 20.86 -3.82
CA ALA A 261 10.47 20.39 -4.97
C ALA A 261 11.93 20.86 -4.90
N ALA A 262 12.17 22.15 -4.66
CA ALA A 262 13.52 22.69 -4.54
C ALA A 262 14.31 22.10 -3.36
N ALA A 263 13.65 21.90 -2.21
CA ALA A 263 14.28 21.32 -1.02
C ALA A 263 14.70 19.86 -1.25
N ILE A 264 13.82 19.05 -1.86
CA ILE A 264 14.13 17.65 -2.21
C ILE A 264 15.18 17.58 -3.31
N HIS A 265 15.02 18.34 -4.39
CA HIS A 265 15.92 18.30 -5.53
C HIS A 265 17.37 18.63 -5.15
N SER A 266 17.59 19.75 -4.46
CA SER A 266 18.93 20.14 -4.01
C SER A 266 19.55 19.13 -3.05
N SER A 267 18.74 18.48 -2.21
CA SER A 267 19.23 17.47 -1.28
C SER A 267 19.54 16.14 -1.98
N LEU A 268 18.74 15.75 -2.97
CA LEU A 268 19.02 14.59 -3.83
C LEU A 268 20.37 14.75 -4.54
N LEU A 269 20.61 15.89 -5.20
CA LEU A 269 21.87 16.15 -5.90
C LEU A 269 23.06 16.11 -4.94
N ALA A 270 22.94 16.73 -3.76
CA ALA A 270 24.00 16.75 -2.77
C ALA A 270 24.36 15.35 -2.22
N GLU A 271 23.36 14.50 -1.97
CA GLU A 271 23.61 13.15 -1.42
C GLU A 271 24.07 12.14 -2.47
N THR A 272 23.61 12.28 -3.71
CA THR A 272 23.85 11.29 -4.76
C THR A 272 25.06 11.62 -5.63
N GLY A 273 25.36 12.92 -5.81
CA GLY A 273 26.28 13.38 -6.85
C GLY A 273 25.73 13.21 -8.26
N ALA A 274 24.42 12.94 -8.41
CA ALA A 274 23.79 12.79 -9.72
C ALA A 274 23.87 14.08 -10.52
N LYS A 275 23.78 13.94 -11.85
CA LYS A 275 23.62 15.08 -12.74
C LYS A 275 22.29 15.78 -12.43
N ASP A 276 22.33 17.11 -12.41
CA ASP A 276 21.12 17.93 -12.42
C ASP A 276 20.48 17.86 -13.81
N ALA A 277 19.32 17.22 -13.90
CA ALA A 277 18.53 17.13 -15.13
C ALA A 277 17.29 18.05 -15.09
N GLY A 278 17.12 18.83 -14.01
CA GLY A 278 16.14 19.90 -13.91
C GLY A 278 15.21 19.81 -12.71
N LEU A 279 15.01 20.97 -12.08
CA LEU A 279 13.84 21.30 -11.28
C LEU A 279 12.76 21.89 -12.21
N LEU A 280 11.74 21.10 -12.51
CA LEU A 280 10.80 21.35 -13.60
C LEU A 280 9.35 21.51 -13.09
N GLU A 281 8.48 21.97 -13.97
CA GLU A 281 7.04 22.07 -13.70
C GLU A 281 6.23 21.37 -14.80
N ARG A 282 5.22 20.60 -14.42
CA ARG A 282 4.32 19.95 -15.38
C ARG A 282 2.93 19.66 -14.81
N SER A 283 1.91 19.66 -15.68
CA SER A 283 0.53 19.29 -15.35
C SER A 283 0.33 17.75 -15.32
N PHE A 284 1.18 17.02 -14.61
CA PHE A 284 0.95 15.60 -14.37
C PHE A 284 -0.31 15.41 -13.53
N ALA A 285 -1.14 14.42 -13.86
CA ALA A 285 -2.44 14.23 -13.21
C ALA A 285 -2.31 14.06 -11.70
N VAL A 286 -1.39 13.22 -11.22
CA VAL A 286 -1.13 13.02 -9.78
C VAL A 286 -0.70 14.31 -9.06
N LEU A 287 -0.06 15.24 -9.76
CA LEU A 287 0.26 16.55 -9.19
C LEU A 287 -0.99 17.42 -9.21
N ARG A 288 -1.59 17.64 -10.39
CA ARG A 288 -2.77 18.49 -10.59
C ARG A 288 -3.93 18.16 -9.64
N GLU A 289 -4.26 16.88 -9.52
CA GLU A 289 -5.42 16.42 -8.77
C GLU A 289 -5.20 16.31 -7.26
N THR A 290 -3.95 16.43 -6.79
CA THR A 290 -3.63 16.40 -5.36
C THR A 290 -3.84 17.79 -4.75
N ALA A 291 -4.64 17.88 -3.69
CA ALA A 291 -5.02 19.13 -3.00
C ALA A 291 -3.98 19.64 -1.99
N LYS A 292 -2.83 18.98 -1.90
CA LYS A 292 -1.72 19.25 -0.98
C LYS A 292 -0.45 19.60 -1.76
N PRO A 293 0.59 20.15 -1.10
CA PRO A 293 1.92 20.27 -1.70
C PRO A 293 2.37 18.94 -2.27
N ALA A 294 2.68 18.91 -3.56
CA ALA A 294 2.87 17.68 -4.31
C ALA A 294 4.09 17.78 -5.23
N VAL A 295 4.90 16.72 -5.25
CA VAL A 295 6.05 16.59 -6.14
C VAL A 295 6.10 15.20 -6.79
N LEU A 296 6.68 15.12 -7.97
CA LEU A 296 7.03 13.87 -8.65
C LEU A 296 8.54 13.85 -8.86
N LEU A 297 9.16 12.74 -8.44
CA LEU A 297 10.60 12.56 -8.48
C LEU A 297 10.93 11.57 -9.59
N GLU A 298 11.76 12.00 -10.54
CA GLU A 298 12.42 11.10 -11.49
C GLU A 298 13.85 10.86 -11.00
N LEU A 299 14.08 9.70 -10.39
CA LEU A 299 15.29 9.43 -9.62
C LEU A 299 16.48 8.92 -10.46
N GLY A 300 16.32 8.97 -11.78
CA GLY A 300 17.32 8.62 -12.78
C GLY A 300 16.68 8.01 -14.02
N TYR A 301 17.46 7.80 -15.08
CA TYR A 301 17.00 7.24 -16.36
C TYR A 301 17.18 5.72 -16.43
N ILE A 302 16.09 4.96 -16.47
CA ILE A 302 16.12 3.50 -16.54
C ILE A 302 16.60 2.97 -17.91
N ASP A 303 16.46 3.77 -18.97
CA ASP A 303 16.86 3.45 -20.34
C ASP A 303 18.30 3.87 -20.70
N ASN A 304 19.03 4.45 -19.74
CA ASN A 304 20.47 4.65 -19.81
C ASN A 304 21.18 3.47 -19.15
N PHE A 305 22.04 2.76 -19.88
CA PHE A 305 22.68 1.54 -19.39
C PHE A 305 23.47 1.74 -18.08
N ALA A 306 24.30 2.79 -17.99
CA ALA A 306 25.13 3.02 -16.82
C ALA A 306 24.29 3.43 -15.60
N GLU A 307 23.29 4.28 -15.82
CA GLU A 307 22.40 4.73 -14.77
C GLU A 307 21.44 3.63 -14.32
N ASN A 308 20.99 2.75 -15.22
CA ASN A 308 20.23 1.56 -14.87
C ASN A 308 20.98 0.67 -13.86
N GLN A 309 22.29 0.45 -14.06
CA GLN A 309 23.09 -0.29 -13.08
C GLN A 309 23.17 0.44 -11.73
N GLN A 310 23.29 1.77 -11.77
CA GLN A 310 23.38 2.61 -10.58
C GLN A 310 22.07 2.66 -9.77
N ILE A 311 20.92 2.87 -10.41
CA ILE A 311 19.62 2.96 -9.72
C ILE A 311 19.14 1.62 -9.12
N ARG A 312 19.69 0.51 -9.61
CA ARG A 312 19.49 -0.84 -9.05
C ARG A 312 20.39 -1.13 -7.86
N ASP A 313 21.49 -0.39 -7.71
CA ASP A 313 22.40 -0.56 -6.61
C ASP A 313 21.74 -0.13 -5.29
N SER A 314 21.76 -1.03 -4.31
CA SER A 314 21.11 -0.80 -3.03
C SER A 314 21.71 0.41 -2.30
N HIS A 315 23.03 0.59 -2.35
CA HIS A 315 23.69 1.70 -1.68
C HIS A 315 23.38 3.05 -2.35
N TYR A 316 23.28 3.09 -3.67
CA TYR A 316 22.81 4.28 -4.37
C TYR A 316 21.34 4.61 -4.03
N GLN A 317 20.47 3.60 -3.91
CA GLN A 317 19.11 3.82 -3.41
C GLN A 317 19.09 4.39 -1.98
N ASP A 318 20.03 3.99 -1.11
CA ASP A 318 20.15 4.57 0.23
C ASP A 318 20.54 6.07 0.17
N LYS A 319 21.36 6.47 -0.80
CA LYS A 319 21.66 7.89 -1.07
C LYS A 319 20.43 8.66 -1.57
N LEU A 320 19.65 8.07 -2.48
CA LEU A 320 18.37 8.65 -2.92
C LEU A 320 17.44 8.89 -1.72
N VAL A 321 17.29 7.88 -0.87
CA VAL A 321 16.48 7.97 0.36
C VAL A 321 17.00 9.05 1.31
N ALA A 322 18.31 9.12 1.53
CA ALA A 322 18.92 10.16 2.36
C ALA A 322 18.65 11.56 1.81
N GLY A 323 18.74 11.75 0.50
CA GLY A 323 18.45 13.01 -0.18
C GLY A 323 17.00 13.43 -0.03
N ILE A 324 16.05 12.51 -0.23
CA ILE A 324 14.61 12.78 -0.06
C ILE A 324 14.31 13.15 1.40
N VAL A 325 14.81 12.37 2.37
CA VAL A 325 14.62 12.64 3.80
C VAL A 325 15.15 14.01 4.20
N LYS A 326 16.39 14.35 3.79
CA LYS A 326 16.98 15.66 4.07
C LYS A 326 16.16 16.80 3.44
N GLY A 327 15.65 16.60 2.23
CA GLY A 327 14.77 17.56 1.57
C GLY A 327 13.47 17.80 2.32
N ILE A 328 12.81 16.72 2.77
CA ILE A 328 11.60 16.78 3.60
C ILE A 328 11.86 17.51 4.92
N GLN A 329 12.98 17.22 5.59
CA GLN A 329 13.36 17.89 6.83
C GLN A 329 13.61 19.39 6.61
N LYS A 330 14.30 19.78 5.53
CA LYS A 330 14.48 21.19 5.16
C LYS A 330 13.13 21.87 4.89
N TYR A 331 12.23 21.21 4.19
CA TYR A 331 10.88 21.73 3.92
C TYR A 331 10.11 22.01 5.22
N TYR A 332 10.11 21.07 6.18
CA TYR A 332 9.45 21.28 7.47
C TYR A 332 10.14 22.30 8.38
N ALA A 333 11.46 22.51 8.21
CA ALA A 333 12.21 23.49 9.00
C ALA A 333 12.03 24.94 8.52
N GLY A 334 11.90 25.15 7.21
CA GLY A 334 11.59 26.46 6.64
C GLY A 334 10.11 26.81 6.86
N LYS A 335 9.81 27.47 7.97
CA LYS A 335 8.46 27.97 8.28
C LYS A 335 8.11 29.19 7.43
#